data_AF-A0A957WBT4-F1
#
_entry.id   AF-A0A957WBT4-F1
#
_cell.length_a   1.000
_cell.length_b   1.000
_cell.length_c   1.000
_cell.angle_alpha   90.00
_cell.angle_beta   90.00
_cell.angle_gamma   90.00
#
_symmetry.space_group_name_H-M   'P 1'
#
loop_
_entity.id
_entity.type
_entity.pdbx_description
1 polymer ?
#
loop_
_entity_poly.entity_id
_entity_poly.type
_entity_poly.pdbx_seq_one_letter_code
_entity_poly.pdbx_strand_id
1 'polypeptide(L)' 'MNRLFQRKSILRPSPASMALSYVALGIWTFVVLFPLYWLVVTSLKLPIQVHEGPFYLPFIDFQPSLDAWYY' A
#
# COMPACT_ATOMS: atom_id res chain seq x y z
N MET A 1 -19.36 -26.87 19.40
CA MET A 1 -20.02 -25.69 18.77
C MET A 1 -18.95 -24.66 18.41
N ASN A 2 -18.71 -24.40 17.14
CA ASN A 2 -17.61 -23.56 16.66
C ASN A 2 -17.95 -22.07 16.81
N ARG A 3 -17.57 -21.47 17.95
CA ARG A 3 -17.86 -20.06 18.31
C ARG A 3 -17.33 -19.04 17.29
N LEU A 4 -16.35 -19.41 16.47
CA LEU A 4 -15.73 -18.55 15.44
C LEU A 4 -16.68 -18.16 14.30
N PHE A 5 -17.67 -19.01 14.01
CA PHE A 5 -18.63 -18.81 12.92
C PHE A 5 -20.02 -18.40 13.41
N GLN A 6 -20.25 -18.35 14.73
CA GLN A 6 -21.54 -17.95 15.28
C GLN A 6 -21.73 -16.44 15.23
N ARG A 7 -22.73 -16.00 14.46
CA ARG A 7 -23.22 -14.62 14.46
C ARG A 7 -24.10 -14.40 15.71
N LYS A 8 -23.75 -13.45 16.56
CA LYS A 8 -24.50 -13.16 17.80
C LYS A 8 -25.67 -12.18 17.61
N SER A 9 -25.63 -11.33 16.60
CA SER A 9 -26.66 -10.32 16.29
C SER A 9 -26.55 -9.88 14.82
N ILE A 10 -27.61 -9.27 14.27
CA ILE A 10 -27.60 -8.70 12.92
C ILE A 10 -26.48 -7.66 12.77
N LEU A 11 -26.23 -6.86 13.80
CA LEU A 11 -25.23 -5.79 13.78
C LEU A 11 -23.81 -6.27 14.16
N ARG A 12 -23.65 -7.51 14.61
CA ARG A 12 -22.35 -8.06 15.04
C ARG A 12 -21.94 -9.24 14.16
N PRO A 13 -21.00 -9.05 13.21
CA PRO A 13 -20.45 -10.15 12.43
C PRO A 13 -19.80 -11.22 13.30
N SER A 14 -19.61 -12.42 12.76
CA SER A 14 -18.84 -13.46 13.45
C SER A 14 -17.35 -13.07 13.49
N PRO A 15 -16.56 -13.59 14.45
CA PRO A 15 -15.12 -13.35 14.49
C PRO A 15 -14.41 -13.69 13.17
N ALA A 16 -14.80 -14.80 12.52
CA ALA A 16 -14.23 -15.20 11.23
C ALA A 16 -14.58 -14.21 10.09
N SER A 17 -15.83 -13.75 10.01
CA SER A 17 -16.21 -12.79 8.98
C SER A 17 -15.55 -11.43 9.19
N MET A 18 -15.40 -11.00 10.44
CA MET A 18 -14.66 -9.78 10.78
C MET A 18 -13.19 -9.88 10.35
N ALA A 19 -12.53 -10.99 10.64
CA ALA A 19 -11.15 -11.23 10.19
C ALA A 19 -11.02 -11.17 8.67
N LEU A 20 -11.94 -11.84 7.94
CA LEU A 20 -11.96 -11.79 6.47
C LEU A 20 -12.16 -10.36 5.94
N SER A 21 -13.08 -9.59 6.54
CA SER A 21 -13.28 -8.18 6.17
C SER A 21 -12.02 -7.34 6.37
N TYR A 22 -11.33 -7.48 7.51
CA TYR A 22 -10.09 -6.74 7.76
C TYR A 22 -8.95 -7.17 6.84
N VAL A 23 -8.86 -8.46 6.47
CA VAL A 23 -7.89 -8.91 5.46
C VAL A 23 -8.19 -8.28 4.10
N ALA A 24 -9.46 -8.30 3.67
CA ALA A 24 -9.87 -7.68 2.41
C ALA A 24 -9.60 -6.17 2.40
N LEU A 25 -9.92 -5.47 3.49
CA LEU A 25 -9.61 -4.06 3.67
C LEU A 25 -8.10 -3.80 3.66
N GLY A 26 -7.31 -4.62 4.34
CA GLY A 26 -5.85 -4.50 4.34
C GLY A 26 -5.28 -4.63 2.92
N ILE A 27 -5.71 -5.65 2.17
CA ILE A 27 -5.33 -5.81 0.76
C ILE A 27 -5.71 -4.57 -0.05
N TRP A 28 -6.93 -4.06 0.13
CA TRP A 28 -7.38 -2.87 -0.57
C TRP A 28 -6.56 -1.62 -0.19
N THR A 29 -6.19 -1.48 1.08
CA THR A 29 -5.26 -0.45 1.53
C THR A 29 -3.92 -0.53 0.82
N PHE A 30 -3.33 -1.72 0.65
CA PHE A 30 -2.08 -1.87 -0.12
C PHE A 30 -2.26 -1.46 -1.58
N VAL A 31 -3.37 -1.84 -2.22
CA VAL A 31 -3.68 -1.45 -3.61
C VAL A 31 -3.75 0.07 -3.76
N VAL A 32 -4.34 0.78 -2.78
CA VAL A 32 -4.46 2.25 -2.80
C VAL A 32 -3.15 2.94 -2.44
N LEU A 33 -2.39 2.41 -1.46
CA LEU A 33 -1.14 3.02 -1.01
C LEU A 33 -0.01 2.82 -2.02
N PHE A 34 -0.02 1.74 -2.81
CA PHE A 34 1.01 1.47 -3.81
C PHE A 34 1.21 2.62 -4.82
N PRO A 35 0.18 3.15 -5.53
CA PRO A 35 0.38 4.26 -6.46
C PRO A 35 0.79 5.57 -5.75
N LEU A 36 0.36 5.80 -4.51
CA LEU A 36 0.78 6.97 -3.73
C LEU A 36 2.26 6.89 -3.34
N TYR A 37 2.70 5.71 -2.89
CA TYR A 37 4.09 5.41 -2.64
C TYR A 37 4.94 5.62 -3.91
N TRP A 38 4.47 5.06 -5.02
CA TRP A 38 5.15 5.20 -6.31
C TRP A 38 5.27 6.66 -6.74
N LEU A 39 4.23 7.47 -6.55
CA LEU A 39 4.25 8.91 -6.83
C LEU A 39 5.30 9.63 -5.99
N VAL A 40 5.33 9.37 -4.68
CA VAL A 40 6.31 9.98 -3.76
C VAL A 40 7.74 9.60 -4.16
N VAL A 41 8.02 8.31 -4.37
CA VAL A 41 9.35 7.84 -4.76
C VAL A 41 9.78 8.42 -6.12
N THR A 42 8.85 8.49 -7.08
CA THR A 42 9.14 9.04 -8.41
C THR A 42 9.43 10.55 -8.36
N SER A 43 8.78 11.29 -7.45
CA SER A 43 9.08 12.72 -7.25
C SER A 43 10.49 13.02 -6.72
N LEU A 44 11.20 11.99 -6.25
CA LEU A 44 12.58 12.09 -5.77
C LEU A 44 13.61 11.59 -6.80
N LYS A 45 13.16 11.14 -7.97
CA LYS A 45 14.04 10.62 -9.02
C LYS A 45 14.50 11.74 -9.96
N LEU A 46 15.72 11.58 -10.49
CA LEU A 46 16.16 12.29 -11.69
C LEU A 46 15.39 11.80 -12.92
N PRO A 47 15.21 12.63 -13.97
CA PRO A 47 14.51 12.22 -15.18
C PRO A 47 15.04 10.92 -15.80
N ILE A 48 16.37 10.72 -15.79
CA ILE A 48 17.01 9.50 -16.32
C ILE A 48 16.60 8.24 -15.53
N GLN A 49 16.45 8.34 -14.21
CA GLN A 49 16.12 7.21 -13.32
C GLN A 49 14.67 6.73 -13.46
N VAL A 50 13.81 7.48 -14.16
CA VAL A 50 12.44 7.08 -14.49
C VAL A 50 12.42 6.11 -15.68
N HIS A 51 13.37 6.25 -16.61
CA HIS A 51 13.41 5.46 -17.85
C HIS A 51 14.32 4.23 -17.78
N GLU A 52 15.24 4.16 -16.81
CA GLU A 52 16.24 3.10 -16.72
C GLU A 52 15.77 1.79 -16.07
N GLY A 53 14.54 1.73 -15.52
CA GLY A 53 13.97 0.48 -15.02
C GLY A 53 13.06 0.64 -13.80
N PRO A 54 12.54 -0.50 -13.28
CA PRO A 54 11.60 -0.51 -12.17
C PRO A 54 12.32 -0.34 -10.82
N PHE A 55 12.87 0.84 -10.58
CA PHE A 55 13.47 1.21 -9.28
C PHE A 55 12.39 1.71 -8.33
N TYR A 56 12.27 1.10 -7.16
CA TYR A 56 11.20 1.39 -6.20
C TYR A 56 11.71 1.81 -4.83
N LEU A 57 12.96 1.51 -4.46
CA LEU A 57 13.50 1.71 -3.12
C LEU A 57 14.54 2.86 -3.10
N PRO A 58 14.21 4.03 -2.52
CA PRO A 58 15.16 5.11 -2.29
C PRO A 58 16.39 4.62 -1.50
N PHE A 59 17.58 5.17 -1.80
CA PHE A 59 18.87 4.86 -1.18
C PHE A 59 19.44 3.46 -1.44
N ILE A 60 18.65 2.56 -2.04
CA ILE A 60 19.09 1.23 -2.48
C ILE A 60 19.21 1.22 -4.00
N ASP A 61 18.13 1.60 -4.68
CA ASP A 61 18.04 1.55 -6.15
C ASP A 61 18.57 2.85 -6.79
N PHE A 62 18.43 3.99 -6.10
CA PHE A 62 18.87 5.30 -6.59
C PHE A 62 19.10 6.27 -5.43
N GLN A 63 19.95 7.27 -5.65
CA GLN A 63 20.14 8.37 -4.71
C GLN A 63 19.01 9.40 -4.88
N PRO A 64 18.20 9.70 -3.85
CA PRO A 64 17.11 10.66 -3.94
C PRO A 64 17.62 12.08 -4.19
N SER A 65 16.91 12.82 -5.04
CA SER A 65 17.15 14.23 -5.33
C SER A 65 15.89 15.07 -5.13
N LEU A 66 16.08 16.36 -4.83
CA LEU A 66 15.01 17.35 -4.76
C LEU A 66 14.94 18.22 -6.02
N ASP A 67 15.70 17.90 -7.07
CA ASP A 67 15.74 18.72 -8.30
C ASP A 67 14.35 18.93 -8.93
N ALA A 68 13.46 17.94 -8.85
CA ALA A 68 12.08 18.08 -9.35
C ALA A 68 11.21 19.07 -8.56
N TRP A 69 11.66 19.50 -7.39
CA TRP A 69 10.98 20.46 -6.51
C TRP A 69 11.54 21.87 -6.62
N TYR A 70 12.70 22.04 -7.24
CA TYR A 70 13.32 23.32 -7.50
C TYR A 70 13.12 23.70 -8.97
N TYR A 71 12.34 24.75 -9.21
CA TYR A 71 12.14 25.39 -10.50
C TYR A 71 12.59 26.85 -10.43
#